data_AF-A0A7L7MAM7-F1
#
_entry.id   AF-A0A7L7MAM7-F1
#
_cell.length_a   1.000
_cell.length_b   1.000
_cell.length_c   1.000
_cell.angle_alpha   90.00
_cell.angle_beta   90.00
_cell.angle_gamma   90.00
#
_symmetry.space_group_name_H-M   'P 1'
#
loop_
_entity.id
_entity.type
_entity.pdbx_description
1 polymer ?
#
loop_
_entity_poly.entity_id
_entity_poly.type
_entity_poly.pdbx_seq_one_letter_code
_entity_poly.pdbx_strand_id
1 'polypeptide(L)'
;MEYEFVLVVDGVSLDDEVAVSVICESFDGLLSRHRNLHLLSVSASGATPVDAAHNLVARLRREIPRLRVLRLDPDLVGVSDIAERTGRTRQNVLQWANGTRRSAEPFPDPEGTAGHSPVWRWAEVNAWLAGIGADDGTRAPLREDVLMIDFMLPHWQQALDQGLPVLKVLSAQDDRAADRTAVMRLLDDALRDADAVKTIAALPRSEPHRLTVVCAVVLDRLSTVLEQVAPDDLSALLAVQGGAGELHLIGVAAQQLPGTVPIADLGLTAEATVGDLVLLLAGGRVASGTPLAIA
;
A
#
# COMPACT_ATOMS: atom_id res chain seq x y z
N MET A 1 6.06 9.53 -3.80
CA MET A 1 7.49 9.28 -3.52
C MET A 1 7.88 7.97 -4.16
N GLU A 2 9.14 7.82 -4.57
CA GLU A 2 9.65 6.57 -5.15
C GLU A 2 10.40 5.77 -4.07
N TYR A 3 10.20 4.46 -4.06
CA TYR A 3 10.78 3.51 -3.13
C TYR A 3 11.37 2.31 -3.87
N GLU A 4 12.48 1.79 -3.39
CA GLU A 4 13.13 0.59 -3.92
C GLU A 4 12.76 -0.64 -3.09
N PHE A 5 12.45 -1.73 -3.79
CA PHE A 5 12.08 -3.00 -3.20
C PHE A 5 12.99 -4.11 -3.73
N VAL A 6 13.38 -5.01 -2.83
CA VAL A 6 13.89 -6.32 -3.19
C VAL A 6 12.88 -7.34 -2.71
N LEU A 7 12.24 -8.05 -3.65
CA LEU A 7 11.18 -8.99 -3.38
C LEU A 7 11.69 -10.42 -3.57
N VAL A 8 11.39 -11.29 -2.62
CA VAL A 8 11.53 -12.74 -2.84
C VAL A 8 10.27 -13.22 -3.56
N VAL A 9 10.45 -13.75 -4.77
CA VAL A 9 9.32 -14.10 -5.66
C VAL A 9 9.32 -15.59 -6.03
N ASP A 10 8.15 -16.07 -6.44
CA ASP A 10 7.92 -17.40 -6.99
C ASP A 10 7.05 -17.31 -8.26
N GLY A 11 6.98 -18.39 -9.04
CA GLY A 11 6.18 -18.48 -10.26
C GLY A 11 6.80 -17.77 -11.46
N VAL A 12 8.06 -17.35 -11.36
CA VAL A 12 8.88 -16.77 -12.44
C VAL A 12 10.28 -17.39 -12.44
N SER A 13 10.88 -17.48 -13.62
CA SER A 13 12.25 -17.99 -13.82
C SER A 13 13.06 -17.05 -14.69
N LEU A 14 14.40 -17.11 -14.59
CA LEU A 14 15.31 -16.41 -15.50
C LEU A 14 15.22 -16.94 -16.94
N ASP A 15 14.73 -18.17 -17.12
CA ASP A 15 14.55 -18.79 -18.43
C ASP A 15 13.18 -18.42 -19.07
N ASP A 16 12.32 -17.71 -18.34
CA ASP A 16 11.05 -17.18 -18.87
C ASP A 16 11.32 -15.83 -19.52
N GLU A 17 11.75 -15.85 -20.78
CA GLU A 17 12.10 -14.65 -21.54
C GLU A 17 10.96 -13.61 -21.58
N VAL A 18 9.70 -14.06 -21.59
CA VAL A 18 8.54 -13.16 -21.59
C VAL A 18 8.42 -12.46 -20.25
N ALA A 19 8.48 -13.20 -19.14
CA ALA A 19 8.42 -12.60 -17.81
C ALA A 19 9.60 -11.65 -17.56
N VAL A 20 10.82 -12.04 -17.98
CA VAL A 20 12.01 -11.19 -17.86
C VAL A 20 11.86 -9.92 -18.68
N SER A 21 11.39 -10.00 -19.93
CA SER A 21 11.13 -8.82 -20.77
C SER A 21 10.14 -7.87 -20.12
N VAL A 22 9.03 -8.39 -19.59
CA VAL A 22 8.03 -7.58 -18.89
C VAL A 22 8.62 -6.91 -17.64
N ILE A 23 9.40 -7.63 -16.84
CA ILE A 23 10.07 -7.09 -15.64
C ILE A 23 10.98 -5.93 -16.02
N CYS A 24 11.82 -6.08 -17.04
CA CYS A 24 12.74 -5.03 -17.45
C CYS A 24 12.02 -3.84 -18.10
N GLU A 25 11.10 -4.09 -19.04
CA GLU A 25 10.49 -3.01 -19.83
C GLU A 25 9.37 -2.27 -19.09
N SER A 26 8.57 -2.95 -18.28
CA SER A 26 7.38 -2.37 -17.63
C SER A 26 7.61 -1.92 -16.19
N PHE A 27 8.66 -2.43 -15.54
CA PHE A 27 8.95 -2.16 -14.14
C PHE A 27 10.35 -1.59 -13.90
N ASP A 28 11.19 -1.47 -14.94
CA ASP A 28 12.62 -1.17 -14.79
C ASP A 28 13.29 -2.07 -13.73
N GLY A 29 12.83 -3.33 -13.70
CA GLY A 29 13.18 -4.30 -12.67
C GLY A 29 14.29 -5.24 -13.11
N LEU A 30 14.95 -5.84 -12.13
CA LEU A 30 15.95 -6.87 -12.33
C LEU A 30 15.54 -8.15 -11.60
N LEU A 31 15.35 -9.22 -12.36
CA LEU A 31 15.21 -10.57 -11.80
C LEU A 31 16.60 -11.20 -11.68
N SER A 32 16.92 -11.68 -10.47
CA SER A 32 18.16 -12.40 -10.18
C SER A 32 17.86 -13.70 -9.43
N ARG A 33 18.83 -14.61 -9.38
CA ARG A 33 18.68 -15.89 -8.70
C ARG A 33 19.89 -16.18 -7.82
N HIS A 34 19.63 -16.37 -6.53
CA HIS A 34 20.61 -16.82 -5.55
C HIS A 34 20.23 -18.23 -5.08
N ARG A 35 20.92 -19.25 -5.63
CA ARG A 35 20.58 -20.68 -5.47
C ARG A 35 19.15 -20.96 -5.96
N ASN A 36 18.22 -21.16 -5.03
CA ASN A 36 16.81 -21.45 -5.31
C ASN A 36 15.90 -20.25 -4.97
N LEU A 37 16.47 -19.11 -4.57
CA LEU A 37 15.72 -17.89 -4.30
C LEU A 37 15.75 -17.00 -5.54
N HIS A 38 14.58 -16.63 -6.05
CA HIS A 38 14.43 -15.60 -7.06
C HIS A 38 14.21 -14.27 -6.35
N LEU A 39 15.05 -13.30 -6.66
CA LEU A 39 14.98 -11.95 -6.12
C LEU A 39 14.63 -10.99 -7.25
N LEU A 40 13.60 -10.17 -7.04
CA LEU A 40 13.17 -9.11 -7.95
C LEU A 40 13.49 -7.76 -7.30
N SER A 41 14.46 -7.05 -7.86
CA SER A 41 14.75 -5.65 -7.51
C SER A 41 13.92 -4.73 -8.41
N VAL A 42 13.18 -3.80 -7.83
CA VAL A 42 12.24 -2.94 -8.56
C VAL A 42 11.92 -1.67 -7.78
N SER A 43 11.65 -0.58 -8.49
CA SER A 43 11.19 0.68 -7.90
C SER A 43 9.68 0.85 -8.08
N ALA A 44 9.02 1.39 -7.05
CA ALA A 44 7.61 1.72 -7.13
C ALA A 44 7.29 3.05 -6.44
N SER A 45 6.29 3.73 -7.00
CA SER A 45 5.81 5.00 -6.47
C SER A 45 4.58 4.82 -5.58
N GLY A 46 4.52 5.59 -4.50
CA GLY A 46 3.37 5.66 -3.59
C GLY A 46 3.48 6.81 -2.59
N ALA A 47 2.42 7.03 -1.83
CA ALA A 47 2.42 8.01 -0.73
C ALA A 47 3.22 7.52 0.48
N THR A 48 3.27 6.20 0.69
CA THR A 48 4.06 5.51 1.72
C THR A 48 4.71 4.26 1.13
N PRO A 49 5.70 3.63 1.79
CA PRO A 49 6.27 2.37 1.33
C PRO A 49 5.22 1.26 1.18
N VAL A 50 4.29 1.17 2.13
CA VAL A 50 3.18 0.19 2.11
C VAL A 50 2.27 0.41 0.91
N ASP A 51 1.94 1.66 0.60
CA ASP A 51 1.13 2.04 -0.57
C ASP A 51 1.85 1.72 -1.89
N ALA A 52 3.14 2.05 -1.97
CA ALA A 52 3.97 1.70 -3.14
C ALA A 52 4.04 0.18 -3.36
N ALA A 53 4.24 -0.60 -2.29
CA ALA A 53 4.24 -2.06 -2.35
C ALA A 53 2.89 -2.64 -2.78
N HIS A 54 1.79 -2.09 -2.25
CA HIS A 54 0.43 -2.47 -2.64
C HIS A 54 0.21 -2.29 -4.14
N ASN A 55 0.56 -1.12 -4.68
CA ASN A 55 0.44 -0.82 -6.12
C ASN A 55 1.33 -1.73 -6.96
N LEU A 56 2.56 -1.98 -6.50
CA LEU A 56 3.52 -2.85 -7.17
C LEU A 56 3.02 -4.29 -7.28
N VAL A 57 2.51 -4.87 -6.19
CA VAL A 57 2.01 -6.26 -6.16
C VAL A 57 0.83 -6.45 -7.12
N ALA A 58 -0.14 -5.51 -7.11
CA ALA A 58 -1.28 -5.56 -8.01
C ALA A 58 -0.85 -5.48 -9.49
N ARG A 59 0.10 -4.58 -9.82
CA ARG A 59 0.64 -4.46 -11.19
C ARG A 59 1.44 -5.69 -11.62
N LEU A 60 2.32 -6.21 -10.78
CA LEU A 60 3.11 -7.41 -11.07
C LEU A 60 2.19 -8.61 -11.36
N ARG A 61 1.13 -8.79 -10.55
CA ARG A 61 0.18 -9.89 -10.75
C ARG A 61 -0.61 -9.76 -12.05
N ARG A 62 -0.90 -8.53 -12.50
CA ARG A 62 -1.59 -8.27 -13.77
C ARG A 62 -0.72 -8.65 -14.97
N GLU A 63 0.50 -8.15 -15.02
CA GLU A 63 1.41 -8.36 -16.15
C GLU A 63 2.00 -9.77 -16.17
N ILE A 64 2.17 -10.37 -14.98
CA ILE A 64 2.75 -11.71 -14.82
C ILE A 64 1.84 -12.53 -13.89
N PRO A 65 0.75 -13.14 -14.41
CA PRO A 65 -0.27 -13.84 -13.60
C PRO A 65 0.23 -15.03 -12.78
N ARG A 66 1.45 -15.52 -13.02
CA ARG A 66 2.05 -16.60 -12.23
C ARG A 66 2.95 -16.07 -11.11
N LEU A 67 3.44 -14.84 -11.20
CA LEU A 67 4.33 -14.24 -10.20
C LEU A 67 3.63 -14.10 -8.86
N ARG A 68 4.27 -14.62 -7.81
CA ARG A 68 3.86 -14.46 -6.42
C ARG A 68 4.97 -13.80 -5.63
N VAL A 69 4.60 -12.84 -4.79
CA VAL A 69 5.55 -12.16 -3.89
C VAL A 69 5.47 -12.86 -2.55
N LEU A 70 6.55 -13.52 -2.15
CA LEU A 70 6.58 -14.32 -0.93
C LEU A 70 6.82 -13.45 0.31
N ARG A 71 7.77 -12.52 0.21
CA ARG A 71 8.16 -11.55 1.23
C ARG A 71 9.11 -10.52 0.63
N LEU A 72 9.37 -9.45 1.37
CA LEU A 72 10.51 -8.58 1.10
C LEU A 72 11.81 -9.26 1.52
N ASP A 73 12.88 -9.00 0.78
CA ASP A 73 14.22 -9.32 1.23
C ASP A 73 14.72 -8.21 2.18
N PRO A 74 15.23 -8.55 3.38
CA PRO A 74 15.72 -7.57 4.34
C PRO A 74 17.02 -6.88 3.94
N ASP A 75 17.68 -7.30 2.85
CA ASP A 75 18.99 -6.83 2.39
C ASP A 75 20.00 -6.75 3.54
N LEU A 76 20.29 -7.92 4.13
CA LEU A 76 21.18 -8.02 5.27
C LEU A 76 22.62 -7.77 4.85
N VAL A 77 23.24 -6.78 5.50
CA VAL A 77 24.60 -6.33 5.27
C VAL A 77 25.46 -6.52 6.51
N GLY A 78 26.70 -6.93 6.31
CA GLY A 78 27.74 -6.90 7.33
C GLY A 78 28.62 -5.64 7.21
N VAL A 79 29.62 -5.56 8.08
CA VAL A 79 30.61 -4.46 8.10
C VAL A 79 31.31 -4.28 6.74
N SER A 80 31.61 -5.39 6.07
CA SER A 80 32.29 -5.37 4.76
C SER A 80 31.42 -4.77 3.68
N ASP A 81 30.15 -5.16 3.63
CA ASP A 81 29.19 -4.72 2.62
C ASP A 81 28.88 -3.24 2.81
N ILE A 82 28.68 -2.78 4.06
CA ILE A 82 28.49 -1.37 4.38
C ILE A 82 29.71 -0.54 3.96
N ALA A 83 30.92 -1.03 4.26
CA ALA A 83 32.16 -0.35 3.88
C ALA A 83 32.28 -0.20 2.36
N GLU A 84 31.96 -1.26 1.61
CA GLU A 84 31.96 -1.25 0.15
C GLU A 84 30.93 -0.28 -0.43
N ARG A 85 29.65 -0.40 -0.02
CA ARG A 85 28.56 0.46 -0.52
C ARG A 85 28.79 1.94 -0.22
N THR A 86 29.38 2.26 0.93
CA THR A 86 29.63 3.66 1.34
C THR A 86 31.01 4.20 0.90
N GLY A 87 31.85 3.38 0.28
CA GLY A 87 33.24 3.73 -0.04
C GLY A 87 34.10 4.05 1.20
N ARG A 88 33.74 3.52 2.37
CA ARG A 88 34.47 3.74 3.63
C ARG A 88 35.30 2.53 4.02
N THR A 89 36.20 2.70 4.99
CA THR A 89 36.96 1.58 5.52
C THR A 89 36.10 0.76 6.49
N ARG A 90 36.36 -0.54 6.60
CA ARG A 90 35.73 -1.40 7.62
C ARG A 90 35.91 -0.86 9.04
N GLN A 91 37.07 -0.25 9.32
CA GLN A 91 37.35 0.37 10.62
C GLN A 91 36.41 1.53 10.92
N ASN A 92 36.05 2.35 9.92
CA ASN A 92 35.08 3.42 10.11
C ASN A 92 33.70 2.86 10.47
N VAL A 93 33.27 1.80 9.78
CA VAL A 93 31.98 1.15 10.05
C VAL A 93 31.95 0.55 11.46
N LEU A 94 33.03 -0.11 11.89
CA LEU A 94 33.15 -0.60 13.27
C LEU A 94 33.11 0.52 14.30
N GLN A 95 33.71 1.69 14.01
CA GLN A 95 33.63 2.84 14.91
C GLN A 95 32.21 3.41 15.02
N TRP A 96 31.42 3.37 13.94
CA TRP A 96 29.99 3.72 13.99
C TRP A 96 29.21 2.73 14.84
N ALA A 97 29.32 1.43 14.53
CA ALA A 97 28.62 0.37 15.23
C ALA A 97 28.96 0.31 16.74
N ASN A 98 30.21 0.61 17.12
CA ASN A 98 30.64 0.64 18.52
C ASN A 98 30.36 1.98 19.23
N GLY A 99 29.66 2.92 18.59
CA GLY A 99 29.32 4.23 19.17
C GLY A 99 30.54 5.11 19.48
N THR A 100 31.70 4.83 18.87
CA THR A 100 32.95 5.57 19.12
C THR A 100 32.95 6.91 18.40
N ARG A 101 32.12 7.08 17.36
CA ARG A 101 31.92 8.34 16.65
C ARG A 101 30.56 8.92 17.07
N ARG A 102 30.57 10.10 17.72
CA ARG A 102 29.35 10.78 18.15
C ARG A 102 28.63 11.40 16.94
N SER A 103 27.55 10.78 16.50
CA SER A 103 26.46 11.39 15.73
C SER A 103 25.33 11.81 16.68
N ALA A 104 24.36 12.59 16.19
CA ALA A 104 23.19 12.97 16.97
C ALA A 104 22.33 11.75 17.35
N GLU A 105 22.23 10.76 16.44
CA GLU A 105 21.52 9.50 16.64
C GLU A 105 22.50 8.31 16.65
N PRO A 106 22.27 7.28 17.48
CA PRO A 106 23.11 6.09 17.52
C PRO A 106 23.02 5.32 16.20
N PHE A 107 24.11 4.63 15.83
CA PHE A 107 24.08 3.67 14.73
C PHE A 107 23.05 2.56 15.05
N PRO A 108 22.29 2.05 14.07
CA PRO A 108 21.22 1.08 14.33
C PRO A 108 21.74 -0.20 14.99
N ASP A 109 20.91 -0.78 15.84
CA ASP A 109 21.16 -2.09 16.42
C ASP A 109 21.19 -3.18 15.32
N PRO A 110 22.02 -4.22 15.47
CA PRO A 110 22.06 -5.31 14.51
C PRO A 110 20.72 -6.07 14.48
N GLU A 111 20.32 -6.49 13.28
CA GLU A 111 19.17 -7.39 13.09
C GLU A 111 19.42 -8.75 13.75
N GLY A 112 20.68 -9.18 13.74
CA GLY A 112 21.11 -10.44 14.31
C GLY A 112 22.58 -10.70 14.03
N THR A 113 22.95 -11.98 14.01
CA THR A 113 24.31 -12.42 13.73
C THR A 113 24.34 -13.50 12.65
N ALA A 114 25.23 -13.36 11.68
CA ALA A 114 25.59 -14.41 10.74
C ALA A 114 26.87 -15.08 11.25
N GLY A 115 26.72 -16.24 11.90
CA GLY A 115 27.81 -16.86 12.65
C GLY A 115 28.18 -16.02 13.89
N HIS A 116 29.33 -15.36 13.86
CA HIS A 116 29.78 -14.46 14.94
C HIS A 116 29.79 -12.98 14.54
N SER A 117 29.41 -12.68 13.30
CA SER A 117 29.44 -11.31 12.78
C SER A 117 28.04 -10.70 12.86
N PRO A 118 27.87 -9.50 13.46
CA PRO A 118 26.60 -8.78 13.41
C PRO A 118 26.23 -8.44 11.97
N VAL A 119 24.94 -8.46 11.69
CA VAL A 119 24.35 -8.05 10.42
C VAL A 119 23.22 -7.04 10.67
N TRP A 120 23.04 -6.13 9.74
CA TRP A 120 22.05 -5.05 9.78
C TRP A 120 21.18 -5.10 8.54
N ARG A 121 19.99 -4.51 8.61
CA ARG A 121 19.20 -4.20 7.40
C ARG A 121 19.82 -2.98 6.72
N TRP A 122 20.06 -3.06 5.41
CA TRP A 122 20.61 -1.92 4.68
C TRP A 122 19.74 -0.67 4.82
N ALA A 123 18.41 -0.81 4.75
CA ALA A 123 17.48 0.32 4.86
C ALA A 123 17.68 1.15 6.14
N GLU A 124 17.85 0.49 7.29
CA GLU A 124 18.09 1.16 8.59
C GLU A 124 19.46 1.85 8.63
N VAL A 125 20.49 1.19 8.08
CA VAL A 125 21.83 1.76 7.98
C VAL A 125 21.82 2.98 7.05
N ASN A 126 21.14 2.89 5.91
CA ASN A 126 21.06 3.96 4.92
C ASN A 126 20.28 5.17 5.46
N ALA A 127 19.18 4.94 6.19
CA ALA A 127 18.44 5.98 6.86
C ALA A 127 19.30 6.72 7.90
N TRP A 128 20.10 5.99 8.69
CA TRP A 128 21.05 6.61 9.61
C TRP A 128 22.16 7.38 8.88
N LEU A 129 22.67 6.83 7.77
CA LEU A 129 23.70 7.46 6.95
C LEU A 129 23.21 8.78 6.32
N ALA A 130 21.91 8.89 6.01
CA ALA A 130 21.32 10.13 5.51
C ALA A 130 21.43 11.27 6.53
N GLY A 131 21.30 10.96 7.82
CA GLY A 131 21.50 11.92 8.92
C GLY A 131 22.93 12.49 9.00
N ILE A 132 23.91 11.84 8.39
CA ILE A 132 25.29 12.30 8.28
C ILE A 132 25.74 12.60 6.84
N GLY A 133 24.80 12.61 5.88
CA GLY A 133 25.05 12.91 4.46
C GLY A 133 25.94 11.88 3.74
N ALA A 134 25.79 10.60 4.07
CA ALA A 134 26.59 9.50 3.51
C ALA A 134 25.75 8.33 2.99
N ASP A 135 24.45 8.54 2.78
CA ASP A 135 23.52 7.59 2.18
C ASP A 135 23.74 7.44 0.67
N ASP A 136 23.08 6.44 0.08
CA ASP A 136 23.09 6.19 -1.36
C ASP A 136 21.96 6.90 -2.13
N GLY A 137 21.11 7.68 -1.44
CA GLY A 137 19.97 8.40 -2.02
C GLY A 137 18.73 7.54 -2.28
N THR A 138 18.82 6.22 -2.06
CA THR A 138 17.69 5.29 -2.23
C THR A 138 16.75 5.32 -1.03
N ARG A 139 15.47 5.09 -1.27
CA ARG A 139 14.46 4.96 -0.21
C ARG A 139 13.93 3.53 -0.18
N ALA A 140 14.43 2.74 0.76
CA ALA A 140 13.89 1.41 1.03
C ALA A 140 12.89 1.46 2.21
N PRO A 141 11.88 0.57 2.26
CA PRO A 141 11.00 0.43 3.42
C PRO A 141 11.79 0.12 4.69
N LEU A 142 11.46 0.78 5.80
CA LEU A 142 12.07 0.50 7.11
C LEU A 142 11.44 -0.75 7.73
N ARG A 143 11.98 -1.22 8.87
CA ARG A 143 11.53 -2.48 9.50
C ARG A 143 10.02 -2.55 9.71
N GLU A 144 9.40 -1.48 10.21
CA GLU A 144 7.96 -1.46 10.47
C GLU A 144 7.14 -1.56 9.17
N ASP A 145 7.58 -0.89 8.10
CA ASP A 145 6.96 -0.98 6.78
C ASP A 145 7.10 -2.40 6.21
N VAL A 146 8.29 -3.00 6.30
CA VAL A 146 8.55 -4.37 5.83
C VAL A 146 7.64 -5.37 6.53
N LEU A 147 7.51 -5.27 7.86
CA LEU A 147 6.63 -6.14 8.63
C LEU A 147 5.17 -5.98 8.24
N MET A 148 4.72 -4.73 8.03
CA MET A 148 3.37 -4.45 7.58
C MET A 148 3.12 -5.03 6.18
N ILE A 149 4.04 -4.83 5.24
CA ILE A 149 3.91 -5.36 3.87
C ILE A 149 3.89 -6.88 3.89
N ASP A 150 4.83 -7.53 4.56
CA ASP A 150 4.90 -8.99 4.66
C ASP A 150 3.65 -9.59 5.33
N PHE A 151 3.08 -8.90 6.32
CA PHE A 151 1.81 -9.28 6.94
C PHE A 151 0.61 -9.18 5.98
N MET A 152 0.59 -8.15 5.14
CA MET A 152 -0.52 -7.89 4.21
C MET A 152 -0.42 -8.71 2.91
N LEU A 153 0.78 -9.12 2.50
CA LEU A 153 1.05 -9.84 1.24
C LEU A 153 0.15 -11.07 1.00
N PRO A 154 -0.09 -11.97 1.98
CA PRO A 154 -0.98 -13.11 1.78
C PRO A 154 -2.43 -12.68 1.48
N HIS A 155 -2.92 -11.66 2.17
CA HIS A 155 -4.28 -11.13 1.98
C HIS A 155 -4.43 -10.51 0.58
N TRP A 156 -3.45 -9.72 0.14
CA TRP A 156 -3.44 -9.12 -1.19
C TRP A 156 -3.43 -10.17 -2.29
N GLN A 157 -2.59 -11.20 -2.17
CA GLN A 157 -2.50 -12.26 -3.16
C GLN A 157 -3.76 -13.13 -3.19
N GLN A 158 -4.37 -13.40 -2.04
CA GLN A 158 -5.65 -14.11 -1.99
C GLN A 158 -6.78 -13.33 -2.69
N ALA A 159 -6.87 -12.02 -2.46
CA ALA A 159 -7.84 -11.18 -3.15
C ALA A 159 -7.64 -11.24 -4.67
N LEU A 160 -6.39 -11.08 -5.13
CA LEU A 160 -6.06 -11.16 -6.56
C LEU A 160 -6.36 -12.53 -7.17
N ASP A 161 -6.10 -13.63 -6.44
CA ASP A 161 -6.42 -15.00 -6.88
C ASP A 161 -7.93 -15.22 -7.02
N GLN A 162 -8.76 -14.48 -6.27
CA GLN A 162 -10.22 -14.48 -6.38
C GLN A 162 -10.75 -13.51 -7.45
N GLY A 163 -9.86 -12.81 -8.17
CA GLY A 163 -10.23 -11.76 -9.12
C GLY A 163 -10.76 -10.49 -8.46
N LEU A 164 -10.54 -10.33 -7.15
CA LEU A 164 -10.92 -9.15 -6.39
C LEU A 164 -9.81 -8.10 -6.48
N PRO A 165 -10.17 -6.80 -6.44
CA PRO A 165 -9.18 -5.76 -6.26
C PRO A 165 -8.53 -5.86 -4.88
N VAL A 166 -7.27 -5.47 -4.81
CA VAL A 166 -6.61 -5.23 -3.52
C VAL A 166 -7.16 -3.94 -2.94
N LEU A 167 -7.59 -4.00 -1.68
CA LEU A 167 -8.25 -2.89 -1.01
C LEU A 167 -7.25 -2.07 -0.20
N LYS A 168 -7.23 -0.76 -0.47
CA LYS A 168 -6.54 0.23 0.36
C LYS A 168 -7.56 0.85 1.30
N VAL A 169 -7.56 0.42 2.57
CA VAL A 169 -8.49 0.95 3.57
C VAL A 169 -7.89 2.19 4.23
N LEU A 170 -8.58 3.32 4.11
CA LEU A 170 -8.24 4.58 4.73
C LEU A 170 -9.17 4.85 5.91
N SER A 171 -8.60 5.30 7.02
CA SER A 171 -9.35 5.69 8.21
C SER A 171 -8.61 6.82 8.92
N ALA A 172 -9.33 7.90 9.19
CA ALA A 172 -8.79 8.97 10.02
C ALA A 172 -8.45 8.44 11.41
N GLN A 173 -7.37 8.98 11.98
CA GLN A 173 -6.95 8.71 13.36
C GLN A 173 -7.40 9.91 14.20
N ASP A 174 -8.60 9.82 14.77
CA ASP A 174 -9.24 10.89 15.51
C ASP A 174 -9.93 10.37 16.79
N ASP A 175 -10.67 11.25 17.48
CA ASP A 175 -11.45 10.93 18.67
C ASP A 175 -12.58 9.92 18.42
N ARG A 176 -12.84 9.53 17.16
CA ARG A 176 -13.86 8.58 16.73
C ARG A 176 -13.29 7.22 16.30
N ALA A 177 -12.07 6.90 16.72
CA ALA A 177 -11.39 5.64 16.37
C ALA A 177 -12.23 4.38 16.67
N ALA A 178 -13.05 4.38 17.73
CA ALA A 178 -13.92 3.26 18.08
C ALA A 178 -15.01 3.00 17.02
N ASP A 179 -15.67 4.05 16.54
CA ASP A 179 -16.70 3.96 15.51
C ASP A 179 -16.08 3.48 14.18
N ARG A 180 -14.91 4.03 13.82
CA ARG A 180 -14.17 3.60 12.62
C ARG A 180 -13.74 2.13 12.70
N THR A 181 -13.33 1.67 13.88
CA THR A 181 -13.02 0.26 14.12
C THR A 181 -14.26 -0.63 13.93
N ALA A 182 -15.44 -0.18 14.34
CA ALA A 182 -16.69 -0.89 14.08
C ALA A 182 -17.00 -0.97 12.58
N VAL A 183 -16.83 0.13 11.84
CA VAL A 183 -16.96 0.16 10.38
C VAL A 183 -15.99 -0.81 9.70
N MET A 184 -14.72 -0.85 10.12
CA MET A 184 -13.72 -1.77 9.57
C MET A 184 -14.09 -3.25 9.78
N ARG A 185 -14.64 -3.59 10.95
CA ARG A 185 -15.09 -4.97 11.22
C ARG A 185 -16.26 -5.35 10.32
N LEU A 186 -17.25 -4.46 10.18
CA LEU A 186 -18.36 -4.67 9.27
C LEU A 186 -17.90 -4.80 7.82
N LEU A 187 -16.89 -4.01 7.42
CA LEU A 187 -16.28 -4.12 6.10
C LEU A 187 -15.63 -5.50 5.90
N ASP A 188 -14.83 -5.99 6.86
CA ASP A 188 -14.21 -7.32 6.75
C ASP A 188 -15.26 -8.43 6.61
N ASP A 189 -16.36 -8.34 7.37
CA ASP A 189 -17.48 -9.28 7.27
C ASP A 189 -18.17 -9.18 5.89
N ALA A 190 -18.41 -7.97 5.39
CA ALA A 190 -19.04 -7.74 4.09
C ALA A 190 -18.16 -8.21 2.92
N LEU A 191 -16.83 -8.10 3.02
CA LEU A 191 -15.91 -8.58 1.98
C LEU A 191 -15.93 -10.11 1.81
N ARG A 192 -16.51 -10.84 2.76
CA ARG A 192 -16.77 -12.27 2.64
C ARG A 192 -18.08 -12.58 1.90
N ASP A 193 -18.92 -11.57 1.66
CA ASP A 193 -20.19 -11.68 0.94
C ASP A 193 -20.02 -11.38 -0.56
N ALA A 194 -20.57 -12.25 -1.40
CA ALA A 194 -20.51 -12.16 -2.86
C ALA A 194 -21.23 -10.92 -3.42
N ASP A 195 -22.27 -10.40 -2.78
CA ASP A 195 -23.01 -9.24 -3.29
C ASP A 195 -22.29 -7.91 -3.00
N ALA A 196 -21.62 -7.79 -1.85
CA ALA A 196 -20.72 -6.67 -1.58
C ALA A 196 -19.54 -6.66 -2.57
N VAL A 197 -18.97 -7.84 -2.84
CA VAL A 197 -17.92 -8.04 -3.85
C VAL A 197 -18.35 -7.58 -5.25
N LYS A 198 -19.58 -7.89 -5.68
CA LYS A 198 -20.09 -7.42 -6.99
C LYS A 198 -20.18 -5.90 -7.04
N THR A 199 -20.62 -5.27 -5.95
CA THR A 199 -20.72 -3.81 -5.83
C THR A 199 -19.34 -3.16 -5.92
N ILE A 200 -18.36 -3.71 -5.20
CA ILE A 200 -16.93 -3.36 -5.27
C ILE A 200 -16.39 -3.51 -6.71
N ALA A 201 -16.71 -4.62 -7.38
CA ALA A 201 -16.21 -4.91 -8.71
C ALA A 201 -16.75 -3.95 -9.78
N ALA A 202 -18.00 -3.50 -9.65
CA ALA A 202 -18.70 -2.69 -10.64
C ALA A 202 -18.26 -1.22 -10.71
N LEU A 203 -17.44 -0.75 -9.76
CA LEU A 203 -17.03 0.66 -9.74
C LEU A 203 -16.09 1.01 -10.90
N PRO A 204 -16.37 2.10 -11.63
CA PRO A 204 -15.45 2.63 -12.65
C PRO A 204 -14.11 2.98 -12.01
N ARG A 205 -13.00 2.52 -12.58
CA ARG A 205 -11.67 2.72 -12.01
C ARG A 205 -10.62 2.96 -13.09
N SER A 206 -9.65 3.82 -12.79
CA SER A 206 -8.41 3.94 -13.58
C SER A 206 -7.57 2.67 -13.48
N GLU A 207 -7.49 2.09 -12.28
CA GLU A 207 -6.75 0.86 -12.01
C GLU A 207 -7.70 -0.26 -11.52
N PRO A 208 -8.02 -1.26 -12.37
CA PRO A 208 -9.05 -2.28 -12.05
C PRO A 208 -8.75 -3.13 -10.80
N HIS A 209 -7.47 -3.28 -10.45
CA HIS A 209 -7.01 -4.13 -9.36
C HIS A 209 -6.83 -3.40 -8.04
N ARG A 210 -7.11 -2.09 -8.00
CA ARG A 210 -7.05 -1.28 -6.78
C ARG A 210 -8.45 -0.77 -6.46
N LEU A 211 -8.73 -0.67 -5.17
CA LEU A 211 -9.87 0.11 -4.70
C LEU A 211 -9.55 0.71 -3.35
N THR A 212 -9.62 2.04 -3.28
CA THR A 212 -9.56 2.75 -2.02
C THR A 212 -10.92 2.68 -1.34
N VAL A 213 -10.94 2.27 -0.08
CA VAL A 213 -12.13 2.26 0.78
C VAL A 213 -11.88 3.21 1.94
N VAL A 214 -12.69 4.24 2.08
CA VAL A 214 -12.60 5.16 3.21
C VAL A 214 -13.64 4.76 4.26
N CYS A 215 -13.17 4.38 5.44
CA CYS A 215 -14.00 4.11 6.62
C CYS A 215 -14.40 5.44 7.26
N ALA A 216 -15.59 5.90 6.90
CA ALA A 216 -16.16 7.15 7.36
C ALA A 216 -17.22 6.93 8.45
N VAL A 217 -17.43 7.94 9.28
CA VAL A 217 -18.54 7.98 10.22
C VAL A 217 -19.57 9.01 9.77
N VAL A 218 -20.82 8.86 10.19
CA VAL A 218 -21.93 9.73 9.74
C VAL A 218 -21.71 11.22 9.96
N LEU A 219 -20.90 11.59 10.97
CA LEU A 219 -20.57 12.99 11.28
C LEU A 219 -19.39 13.54 10.49
N ASP A 220 -18.73 12.74 9.65
CA ASP A 220 -17.64 13.22 8.81
C ASP A 220 -18.18 14.17 7.74
N ARG A 221 -17.44 15.25 7.48
CA ARG A 221 -17.71 16.12 6.34
C ARG A 221 -17.39 15.37 5.06
N LEU A 222 -18.30 15.41 4.10
CA LEU A 222 -18.12 14.72 2.84
C LEU A 222 -16.87 15.22 2.12
N SER A 223 -16.62 16.53 2.09
CA SER A 223 -15.41 17.12 1.50
C SER A 223 -14.10 16.56 2.06
N THR A 224 -13.97 16.48 3.39
CA THR A 224 -12.77 15.95 4.08
C THR A 224 -12.51 14.48 3.78
N VAL A 225 -13.56 13.67 3.63
CA VAL A 225 -13.43 12.25 3.31
C VAL A 225 -12.92 12.06 1.88
N LEU A 226 -13.26 12.98 0.97
CA LEU A 226 -12.90 12.90 -0.44
C LEU A 226 -11.50 13.40 -0.75
N GLU A 227 -11.01 14.38 0.01
CA GLU A 227 -9.61 14.78 -0.04
C GLU A 227 -8.68 13.59 0.26
N GLN A 228 -9.14 12.57 0.99
CA GLN A 228 -8.38 11.35 1.25
C GLN A 228 -8.29 10.42 0.03
N VAL A 229 -9.20 10.57 -0.94
CA VAL A 229 -9.27 9.74 -2.16
C VAL A 229 -8.37 10.28 -3.27
N ALA A 230 -8.31 11.61 -3.41
CA ALA A 230 -7.61 12.30 -4.48
C ALA A 230 -6.14 12.56 -4.11
N PRO A 231 -5.18 11.82 -4.69
CA PRO A 231 -4.70 12.27 -6.00
C PRO A 231 -4.64 11.19 -7.11
N ASP A 232 -4.64 9.89 -6.76
CA ASP A 232 -4.32 8.82 -7.72
C ASP A 232 -5.54 7.98 -8.15
N ASP A 233 -6.64 8.02 -7.39
CA ASP A 233 -7.82 7.20 -7.64
C ASP A 233 -8.98 8.04 -8.19
N LEU A 234 -9.48 7.68 -9.38
CA LEU A 234 -10.66 8.30 -9.99
C LEU A 234 -11.96 7.98 -9.24
N SER A 235 -11.98 6.88 -8.47
CA SER A 235 -13.14 6.43 -7.70
C SER A 235 -12.71 5.65 -6.47
N ALA A 236 -13.53 5.73 -5.42
CA ALA A 236 -13.36 5.04 -4.14
C ALA A 236 -14.70 4.52 -3.62
N LEU A 237 -14.63 3.72 -2.55
CA LEU A 237 -15.77 3.35 -1.74
C LEU A 237 -15.78 4.13 -0.45
N LEU A 238 -16.95 4.61 -0.06
CA LEU A 238 -17.23 5.00 1.31
C LEU A 238 -17.86 3.83 2.03
N ALA A 239 -17.22 3.37 3.10
CA ALA A 239 -17.79 2.43 4.05
C ALA A 239 -18.27 3.23 5.27
N VAL A 240 -19.55 3.13 5.60
CA VAL A 240 -20.15 3.82 6.75
C VAL A 240 -21.18 2.94 7.44
N GLN A 241 -21.18 2.97 8.77
CA GLN A 241 -22.21 2.32 9.57
C GLN A 241 -23.43 3.24 9.69
N GLY A 242 -24.59 2.76 9.23
CA GLY A 242 -25.87 3.43 9.37
C GLY A 242 -26.43 3.37 10.79
N GLY A 243 -27.53 4.10 11.05
CA GLY A 243 -28.15 4.20 12.37
C GLY A 243 -28.70 2.88 12.94
N ALA A 244 -28.98 1.90 12.07
CA ALA A 244 -29.42 0.55 12.46
C ALA A 244 -28.24 -0.43 12.69
N GLY A 245 -26.99 0.03 12.56
CA GLY A 245 -25.79 -0.80 12.65
C GLY A 245 -25.43 -1.53 11.35
N GLU A 246 -26.19 -1.29 10.27
CA GLU A 246 -25.93 -1.83 8.93
C GLU A 246 -24.78 -1.11 8.22
N LEU A 247 -24.05 -1.84 7.37
CA LEU A 247 -22.97 -1.26 6.56
C LEU A 247 -23.53 -0.73 5.24
N HIS A 248 -23.25 0.53 4.93
CA HIS A 248 -23.44 1.08 3.60
C HIS A 248 -22.10 1.19 2.87
N LEU A 249 -22.06 0.63 1.67
CA LEU A 249 -20.95 0.78 0.71
C LEU A 249 -21.41 1.70 -0.42
N ILE A 250 -20.82 2.88 -0.51
CA ILE A 250 -21.22 3.92 -1.45
C ILE A 250 -20.07 4.21 -2.40
N GLY A 251 -20.28 3.98 -3.70
CA GLY A 251 -19.33 4.36 -4.73
C GLY A 251 -19.24 5.87 -4.86
N VAL A 252 -18.05 6.43 -4.80
CA VAL A 252 -17.79 7.86 -5.01
C VAL A 252 -16.71 8.07 -6.06
N ALA A 253 -16.86 9.09 -6.88
CA ALA A 253 -15.90 9.51 -7.88
C ALA A 253 -15.54 10.98 -7.66
N ALA A 254 -14.24 11.28 -7.64
CA ALA A 254 -13.75 12.64 -7.45
C ALA A 254 -14.11 13.57 -8.62
N GLN A 255 -14.45 13.00 -9.77
CA GLN A 255 -14.87 13.72 -10.97
C GLN A 255 -16.06 13.02 -11.63
N GLN A 256 -16.73 13.71 -12.56
CA GLN A 256 -17.82 13.13 -13.32
C GLN A 256 -17.30 12.05 -14.29
N LEU A 257 -17.74 10.81 -14.09
CA LEU A 257 -17.41 9.65 -14.93
C LEU A 257 -18.68 9.08 -15.58
N PRO A 258 -18.58 8.33 -16.68
CA PRO A 258 -19.72 7.65 -17.28
C PRO A 258 -20.44 6.76 -16.25
N GLY A 259 -21.76 6.94 -16.11
CA GLY A 259 -22.59 6.18 -15.16
C GLY A 259 -22.62 6.73 -13.73
N THR A 260 -21.90 7.81 -13.43
CA THR A 260 -21.98 8.50 -12.14
C THR A 260 -23.08 9.56 -12.09
N VAL A 261 -23.63 9.81 -10.90
CA VAL A 261 -24.62 10.88 -10.65
C VAL A 261 -23.97 12.00 -9.83
N PRO A 262 -23.98 13.27 -10.29
CA PRO A 262 -23.48 14.40 -9.51
C PRO A 262 -24.21 14.55 -8.17
N ILE A 263 -23.46 14.71 -7.08
CA ILE A 263 -24.00 14.91 -5.73
C ILE A 263 -24.75 16.24 -5.62
N ALA A 264 -24.33 17.26 -6.39
CA ALA A 264 -25.03 18.54 -6.49
C ALA A 264 -26.46 18.37 -7.02
N ASP A 265 -26.68 17.44 -7.97
CA ASP A 265 -28.01 17.15 -8.52
C ASP A 265 -28.94 16.48 -7.49
N LEU A 266 -28.36 15.93 -6.42
CA LEU A 266 -29.10 15.33 -5.29
C LEU A 266 -29.45 16.35 -4.20
N GLY A 267 -29.01 17.60 -4.34
CA GLY A 267 -29.29 18.70 -3.41
C GLY A 267 -28.38 18.73 -2.18
N LEU A 268 -27.25 18.02 -2.20
CA LEU A 268 -26.23 18.13 -1.15
C LEU A 268 -25.33 19.33 -1.41
N THR A 269 -24.96 20.03 -0.33
CA THR A 269 -24.09 21.20 -0.36
C THR A 269 -22.65 20.80 -0.02
N ALA A 270 -21.69 21.73 -0.18
CA ALA A 270 -20.29 21.52 0.21
C ALA A 270 -20.09 21.23 1.71
N GLU A 271 -21.06 21.58 2.54
CA GLU A 271 -21.05 21.35 4.00
C GLU A 271 -21.79 20.06 4.40
N ALA A 272 -22.24 19.26 3.43
CA ALA A 272 -22.92 18.00 3.69
C ALA A 272 -22.03 17.01 4.46
N THR A 273 -22.67 16.24 5.33
CA THR A 273 -22.05 15.13 6.06
C THR A 273 -22.27 13.81 5.35
N VAL A 274 -21.48 12.80 5.71
CA VAL A 274 -21.69 11.42 5.26
C VAL A 274 -23.08 10.91 5.69
N GLY A 275 -23.60 11.35 6.84
CA GLY A 275 -24.95 11.04 7.29
C GLY A 275 -26.04 11.57 6.38
N ASP A 276 -25.90 12.81 5.88
CA ASP A 276 -26.83 13.40 4.91
C ASP A 276 -26.88 12.56 3.62
N LEU A 277 -25.72 12.07 3.19
CA LEU A 277 -25.60 11.19 2.04
C LEU A 277 -26.29 9.84 2.26
N VAL A 278 -26.07 9.20 3.42
CA VAL A 278 -26.72 7.92 3.78
C VAL A 278 -28.24 8.07 3.80
N LEU A 279 -28.76 9.16 4.38
CA LEU A 279 -30.20 9.44 4.43
C LEU A 279 -30.82 9.61 3.04
N LEU A 280 -30.12 10.29 2.13
CA LEU A 280 -30.59 10.47 0.74
C LEU A 280 -30.67 9.16 -0.02
N LEU A 281 -29.67 8.29 0.15
CA LEU A 281 -29.65 6.96 -0.50
C LEU A 281 -30.76 6.06 0.06
N ALA A 282 -30.98 6.08 1.38
CA ALA A 282 -32.10 5.37 2.01
C ALA A 282 -33.46 5.84 1.50
N GLY A 283 -33.56 7.11 1.06
CA GLY A 283 -34.76 7.69 0.46
C GLY A 283 -35.08 7.21 -0.97
N GLY A 284 -34.24 6.37 -1.58
CA GLY A 284 -34.52 5.72 -2.87
C GLY A 284 -34.46 6.64 -4.10
N ARG A 285 -33.87 7.84 -3.97
CA ARG A 285 -33.71 8.79 -5.09
C ARG A 285 -32.68 8.35 -6.12
N VAL A 286 -31.77 7.46 -5.73
CA VAL A 286 -30.72 6.88 -6.58
C VAL A 286 -30.74 5.37 -6.42
N ALA A 287 -30.57 4.63 -7.52
CA ALA A 287 -30.48 3.17 -7.46
C ALA A 287 -29.30 2.74 -6.57
N SER A 288 -29.52 1.68 -5.78
CA SER A 288 -28.45 1.10 -4.95
C SER A 288 -27.30 0.63 -5.85
N GLY A 289 -26.09 1.10 -5.54
CA GLY A 289 -24.87 0.78 -6.31
C GLY A 289 -24.51 1.79 -7.42
N THR A 290 -25.32 2.82 -7.69
CA THR A 290 -24.92 3.89 -8.60
C THR A 290 -23.79 4.72 -7.97
N PRO A 291 -22.61 4.81 -8.60
CA PRO A 291 -21.54 5.64 -8.08
C PRO A 291 -21.90 7.13 -8.19
N LEU A 292 -21.49 7.90 -7.20
CA LEU A 292 -21.80 9.33 -7.11
C LEU A 292 -20.57 10.16 -7.49
N ALA A 293 -20.73 11.08 -8.43
CA ALA A 293 -19.70 12.06 -8.77
C ALA A 293 -19.87 13.31 -7.93
N ILE A 294 -18.77 13.94 -7.54
CA ILE A 294 -18.83 15.02 -6.55
C ILE A 294 -18.48 16.38 -7.16
N ALA A 295 -17.97 16.36 -8.40
CA ALA A 295 -17.85 17.53 -9.26
C ALA A 295 -19.22 18.11 -9.65
#